data_AF-A0A6L8GBR8-F1
#
_entry.id   AF-A0A6L8GBR8-F1
#
_cell.length_a   1.000
_cell.length_b   1.000
_cell.length_c   1.000
_cell.angle_alpha   90.00
_cell.angle_beta   90.00
_cell.angle_gamma   90.00
#
_symmetry.space_group_name_H-M   'P 1'
#
loop_
_entity.id
_entity.type
_entity.pdbx_description
1 polymer ?
#
loop_
_entity_poly.entity_id
_entity_poly.type
_entity_poly.pdbx_seq_one_letter_code
_entity_poly.pdbx_strand_id
1 'polypeptide(L)'
;MVATIAAAGVVWAADELPLRELPGIEDRDYWIPGEVNAEGKLEALQEVVGSAAVPFSGSQDGPIQIALIYPSADVSDFWARNYLAMTRRLDELGIQYETTEFASRQIEHSLQSTYASQVEQDADLYDYVIFGPSELATQADNMSKL
;
A
#
# COMPACT_ATOMS: atom_id res chain seq x y z
N MET A 1 34.83 24.89 -16.13
CA MET A 1 33.39 25.07 -16.46
C MET A 1 32.72 23.75 -16.11
N VAL A 2 32.16 23.65 -14.91
CA VAL A 2 31.58 22.41 -14.38
C VAL A 2 30.09 22.45 -14.71
N ALA A 3 29.62 21.52 -15.51
CA ALA A 3 28.20 21.39 -15.85
C ALA A 3 27.53 20.51 -14.79
N THR A 4 26.78 21.14 -13.90
CA THR A 4 25.90 20.46 -12.95
C THR A 4 24.66 20.01 -13.71
N ILE A 5 24.45 18.70 -13.82
CA ILE A 5 23.19 18.13 -14.30
C ILE A 5 22.27 18.05 -13.08
N ALA A 6 21.25 18.90 -13.05
CA ALA A 6 20.16 18.81 -12.09
C ALA A 6 19.26 17.63 -12.49
N ALA A 7 19.17 16.62 -11.63
CA ALA A 7 18.15 15.58 -11.73
C ALA A 7 16.80 16.22 -11.35
N ALA A 8 15.91 16.40 -12.33
CA ALA A 8 14.53 16.75 -12.06
C ALA A 8 13.83 15.53 -11.46
N GLY A 9 13.48 15.61 -10.17
CA GLY A 9 12.57 14.66 -9.57
C GLY A 9 11.24 14.71 -10.32
N VAL A 10 10.82 13.58 -10.89
CA VAL A 10 9.47 13.43 -11.41
C VAL A 10 8.56 13.32 -10.19
N VAL A 11 7.88 14.41 -9.86
CA VAL A 11 6.68 14.35 -9.03
C VAL A 11 5.65 13.60 -9.85
N TRP A 12 5.30 12.38 -9.43
CA TRP A 12 4.13 11.70 -9.96
C TRP A 12 2.94 12.52 -9.49
N ALA A 13 2.33 13.27 -10.42
CA ALA A 13 1.01 13.81 -10.16
C ALA A 13 0.11 12.63 -9.81
N ALA A 14 -0.74 12.77 -8.80
CA ALA A 14 -1.86 11.88 -8.62
C ALA A 14 -2.70 11.99 -9.91
N ASP A 15 -2.45 11.10 -10.86
CA ASP A 15 -3.26 10.97 -12.07
C ASP A 15 -4.70 10.87 -11.60
N GLU A 16 -5.60 11.73 -12.13
CA GLU A 16 -7.04 11.56 -11.94
C GLU A 16 -7.35 10.11 -12.35
N LEU A 17 -7.74 9.28 -11.37
CA LEU A 17 -8.10 7.89 -11.64
C LEU A 17 -9.09 7.89 -12.81
N PRO A 18 -8.95 6.98 -13.79
CA PRO A 18 -9.86 6.94 -14.92
C PRO A 18 -11.22 6.43 -14.43
N LEU A 19 -12.02 7.32 -13.84
CA LEU A 19 -13.36 7.05 -13.36
C LEU A 19 -14.26 6.85 -14.57
N ARG A 20 -14.65 5.61 -14.81
CA ARG A 20 -15.58 5.22 -15.87
C ARG A 20 -16.83 4.68 -15.24
N GLU A 21 -17.98 5.21 -15.61
CA GLU A 21 -19.26 4.64 -15.21
C GLU A 21 -19.57 3.41 -16.07
N LEU A 22 -19.72 2.25 -15.43
CA LEU A 22 -20.17 1.01 -16.08
C LEU A 22 -21.62 0.71 -15.70
N PRO A 23 -22.40 0.01 -16.56
CA PRO A 23 -23.81 -0.29 -16.27
C PRO A 23 -24.06 -0.85 -14.87
N GLY A 24 -25.12 -0.36 -14.21
CA GLY A 24 -25.53 -0.77 -12.87
C GLY A 24 -24.69 -0.19 -11.73
N ILE A 25 -23.87 0.85 -11.99
CA ILE A 25 -23.13 1.57 -10.93
C ILE A 25 -24.11 2.22 -9.95
N GLU A 26 -25.25 2.69 -10.46
CA GLU A 26 -26.37 3.24 -9.72
C GLU A 26 -27.02 2.26 -8.73
N ASP A 27 -26.82 0.95 -8.94
CA ASP A 27 -27.42 -0.11 -8.13
C ASP A 27 -26.45 -0.67 -7.06
N ARG A 28 -25.24 -0.12 -6.92
CA ARG A 28 -24.18 -0.64 -6.03
C ARG A 28 -23.45 0.46 -5.25
N ASP A 29 -22.99 0.10 -4.05
CA ASP A 29 -22.22 0.98 -3.16
C ASP A 29 -20.69 0.74 -3.24
N TYR A 30 -20.22 0.10 -4.32
CA TYR A 30 -18.80 -0.23 -4.51
C TYR A 30 -18.39 -0.13 -5.97
N TRP A 31 -17.09 0.12 -6.21
CA TRP A 31 -16.51 0.12 -7.55
C TRP A 31 -16.09 -1.27 -7.99
N ILE A 32 -16.26 -1.57 -9.26
CA ILE A 32 -15.63 -2.73 -9.91
C ILE A 32 -14.30 -2.32 -10.56
N PRO A 33 -13.34 -3.24 -10.74
CA PRO A 33 -12.01 -2.88 -11.21
C PRO A 33 -11.97 -2.08 -12.51
N GLY A 34 -12.89 -2.33 -13.46
CA GLY A 34 -12.96 -1.60 -14.73
C GLY A 34 -13.37 -0.12 -14.62
N GLU A 35 -13.86 0.31 -13.46
CA GLU A 35 -14.29 1.69 -13.19
C GLU A 35 -13.18 2.56 -12.61
N VAL A 36 -12.17 1.93 -11.99
CA VAL A 36 -11.13 2.62 -11.23
C VAL A 36 -9.71 2.31 -11.71
N ASN A 37 -9.55 1.30 -12.56
CA ASN A 37 -8.25 0.94 -13.14
C ASN A 37 -8.19 1.35 -14.62
N ALA A 38 -7.01 1.77 -15.06
CA ALA A 38 -6.73 1.88 -16.48
C ALA A 38 -6.84 0.50 -17.16
N GLU A 39 -7.28 0.51 -18.42
CA GLU A 39 -7.47 -0.71 -19.22
C GLU A 39 -6.18 -1.55 -19.27
N GLY A 40 -6.32 -2.87 -19.07
CA GLY A 40 -5.22 -3.83 -19.09
C GLY A 40 -4.36 -3.86 -17.81
N LYS A 41 -4.53 -2.92 -16.86
CA LYS A 41 -3.70 -2.88 -15.64
C LYS A 41 -4.00 -4.04 -14.69
N LEU A 42 -5.26 -4.41 -14.53
CA LEU A 42 -5.65 -5.53 -13.68
C LEU A 42 -5.08 -6.84 -14.22
N GLU A 43 -5.26 -7.08 -15.52
CA GLU A 43 -4.80 -8.28 -16.21
C GLU A 43 -3.27 -8.40 -16.14
N ALA A 44 -2.56 -7.28 -16.40
CA ALA A 44 -1.11 -7.24 -16.27
C ALA A 44 -0.64 -7.52 -14.83
N LEU A 45 -1.33 -6.96 -13.82
CA LEU A 45 -1.00 -7.23 -12.42
C LEU A 45 -1.24 -8.70 -12.06
N GLN A 46 -2.35 -9.29 -12.50
CA GLN A 46 -2.66 -10.71 -12.28
C GLN A 46 -1.63 -11.62 -12.92
N GLU A 47 -1.19 -11.31 -14.15
CA GLU A 47 -0.16 -12.06 -14.85
C GLU A 47 1.18 -12.01 -14.09
N VAL A 48 1.62 -10.82 -13.66
CA VAL A 48 2.88 -10.63 -12.92
C VAL A 48 2.84 -11.30 -11.54
N VAL A 49 1.69 -11.27 -10.86
CA VAL A 49 1.50 -11.95 -9.56
C VAL A 49 1.51 -13.47 -9.74
N GLY A 50 0.97 -13.99 -10.85
CA GLY A 50 0.94 -15.41 -11.16
C GLY A 50 2.25 -15.99 -11.70
N SER A 51 3.21 -15.15 -12.09
CA SER A 51 4.49 -15.57 -12.69
C SER A 51 5.65 -15.62 -11.68
N ALA A 52 6.72 -16.31 -12.08
CA ALA A 52 7.99 -16.24 -11.38
C ALA A 52 8.47 -14.79 -11.24
N ALA A 53 9.17 -14.49 -10.14
CA ALA A 53 9.73 -13.17 -9.91
C ALA A 53 10.74 -12.80 -10.99
N VAL A 54 10.65 -11.56 -11.46
CA VAL A 54 11.70 -10.93 -12.27
C VAL A 54 12.40 -9.92 -11.36
N PRO A 55 13.69 -10.10 -11.03
CA PRO A 55 14.40 -9.20 -10.12
C PRO A 55 14.31 -7.74 -10.54
N PHE A 56 14.18 -6.86 -9.55
CA PHE A 56 14.14 -5.43 -9.75
C PHE A 56 15.44 -4.96 -10.42
N SER A 57 15.31 -4.21 -11.52
CA SER A 57 16.45 -3.74 -12.32
C SER A 57 16.80 -2.27 -12.07
N GLY A 58 16.12 -1.60 -11.15
CA GLY A 58 16.38 -0.21 -10.80
C GLY A 58 17.45 -0.06 -9.71
N SER A 59 17.60 1.16 -9.20
CA SER A 59 18.47 1.48 -8.06
C SER A 59 17.65 1.80 -6.82
N GLN A 60 18.21 1.54 -5.64
CA GLN A 60 17.68 1.98 -4.36
C GLN A 60 18.74 2.84 -3.66
N ASP A 61 18.32 3.99 -3.13
CA ASP A 61 19.17 4.85 -2.30
C ASP A 61 19.30 4.30 -0.86
N GLY A 62 18.39 3.41 -0.46
CA GLY A 62 18.37 2.68 0.79
C GLY A 62 17.19 1.71 0.86
N PRO A 63 17.01 0.99 1.98
CA PRO A 63 15.81 0.16 2.19
C PRO A 63 14.54 1.02 2.16
N ILE A 64 13.50 0.54 1.48
CA ILE A 64 12.17 1.18 1.56
C ILE A 64 11.62 1.03 2.98
N GLN A 65 11.07 2.10 3.52
CA GLN A 65 10.53 2.13 4.88
C GLN A 65 9.01 1.93 4.82
N ILE A 66 8.52 0.86 5.46
CA ILE A 66 7.11 0.45 5.40
C ILE A 66 6.50 0.46 6.81
N ALA A 67 5.45 1.24 7.02
CA ALA A 67 4.59 1.09 8.19
C ALA A 67 3.48 0.08 7.90
N LEU A 68 3.34 -0.97 8.73
CA LEU A 68 2.25 -1.95 8.64
C LEU A 68 1.34 -1.82 9.85
N ILE A 69 0.15 -1.24 9.67
CA ILE A 69 -0.87 -1.07 10.72
C ILE A 69 -1.98 -2.08 10.49
N TYR A 70 -2.19 -3.02 11.42
CA TYR A 70 -3.08 -4.15 11.14
C TYR A 70 -3.61 -4.88 12.39
N PRO A 71 -4.81 -5.50 12.30
CA PRO A 71 -5.41 -6.25 13.40
C PRO A 71 -5.00 -7.73 13.35
N SER A 72 -3.86 -8.10 13.95
CA SER A 72 -3.33 -9.47 13.95
C SER A 72 -3.47 -10.27 15.22
N ALA A 73 -3.96 -9.68 16.30
CA ALA A 73 -4.19 -10.40 17.55
C ALA A 73 -5.55 -11.15 17.57
N ASP A 74 -5.98 -11.67 16.41
CA ASP A 74 -7.24 -12.40 16.19
C ASP A 74 -7.03 -13.85 15.74
N VAL A 75 -8.11 -14.63 15.63
CA VAL A 75 -8.07 -16.07 15.29
C VAL A 75 -7.57 -16.33 13.86
N SER A 76 -7.79 -15.38 12.95
CA SER A 76 -7.38 -15.50 11.55
C SER A 76 -5.89 -15.25 11.37
N ASP A 77 -5.22 -16.12 10.61
CA ASP A 77 -3.80 -15.97 10.25
C ASP A 77 -3.58 -15.12 8.99
N PHE A 78 -4.64 -14.49 8.45
CA PHE A 78 -4.61 -13.74 7.20
C PHE A 78 -3.47 -12.72 7.16
N TRP A 79 -3.34 -11.86 8.17
CA TRP A 79 -2.34 -10.79 8.15
C TRP A 79 -0.92 -11.31 8.28
N ALA A 80 -0.71 -12.35 9.08
CA ALA A 80 0.59 -13.00 9.18
C ALA A 80 1.01 -13.61 7.81
N ARG A 81 0.07 -14.25 7.12
CA ARG A 81 0.31 -14.78 5.76
C ARG A 81 0.48 -13.69 4.71
N ASN A 82 -0.28 -12.61 4.79
CA ASN A 82 -0.17 -11.48 3.89
C ASN A 82 1.21 -10.81 4.01
N TYR A 83 1.65 -10.53 5.24
CA TYR A 83 2.98 -9.99 5.53
C TYR A 83 4.09 -10.92 5.05
N LEU A 84 3.98 -12.23 5.34
CA LEU A 84 4.95 -13.21 4.86
C LEU A 84 5.00 -13.28 3.32
N ALA A 85 3.86 -13.29 2.65
CA ALA A 85 3.81 -13.33 1.19
C ALA A 85 4.44 -12.07 0.57
N MET A 86 4.14 -10.90 1.13
CA MET A 86 4.71 -9.62 0.69
C MET A 86 6.22 -9.59 0.86
N THR A 87 6.73 -9.86 2.07
CA THR A 87 8.16 -9.84 2.37
C THR A 87 8.95 -10.84 1.52
N ARG A 88 8.41 -12.06 1.34
CA ARG A 88 9.03 -13.05 0.44
C ARG A 88 9.08 -12.59 -1.01
N ARG A 89 8.04 -11.91 -1.50
CA ARG A 89 8.07 -11.38 -2.86
C ARG A 89 9.08 -10.25 -2.99
N LEU A 90 9.21 -9.37 -2.00
CA LEU A 90 10.25 -8.33 -1.97
C LEU A 90 11.66 -8.94 -1.97
N ASP A 91 11.88 -10.00 -1.17
CA ASP A 91 13.13 -10.77 -1.16
C ASP A 91 13.45 -11.35 -2.55
N GLU A 92 12.47 -12.00 -3.21
CA GLU A 92 12.63 -12.57 -4.56
C GLU A 92 12.94 -11.51 -5.62
N LEU A 93 12.36 -10.32 -5.48
CA LEU A 93 12.61 -9.18 -6.35
C LEU A 93 13.97 -8.51 -6.06
N GLY A 94 14.64 -8.85 -4.96
CA GLY A 94 15.89 -8.23 -4.54
C GLY A 94 15.71 -6.79 -4.04
N ILE A 95 14.51 -6.44 -3.56
CA ILE A 95 14.20 -5.11 -3.04
C ILE A 95 14.55 -5.08 -1.55
N GLN A 96 15.38 -4.11 -1.16
CA GLN A 96 15.70 -3.85 0.25
C GLN A 96 14.54 -3.12 0.92
N TYR A 97 14.11 -3.58 2.10
CA TYR A 97 13.03 -2.97 2.87
C TYR A 97 13.28 -3.09 4.37
N GLU A 98 12.66 -2.19 5.13
CA GLU A 98 12.51 -2.24 6.58
C GLU A 98 11.04 -1.99 6.92
N THR A 99 10.50 -2.78 7.85
CA THR A 99 9.08 -2.74 8.22
C THR A 99 8.91 -2.45 9.70
N THR A 100 8.11 -1.43 10.02
CA THR A 100 7.64 -1.17 11.38
C THR A 100 6.21 -1.68 11.53
N GLU A 101 6.01 -2.65 12.42
CA GLU A 101 4.70 -3.27 12.65
C GLU A 101 3.94 -2.62 13.81
N PHE A 102 2.70 -2.25 13.56
CA PHE A 102 1.75 -1.70 14.52
C PHE A 102 0.52 -2.62 14.62
N ALA A 103 0.61 -3.61 15.51
CA ALA A 103 -0.40 -4.65 15.66
C ALA A 103 -1.43 -4.32 16.75
N SER A 104 -2.72 -4.51 16.45
CA SER A 104 -3.83 -4.46 17.41
C SER A 104 -4.73 -5.70 17.32
N ARG A 105 -5.73 -5.81 18.20
CA ARG A 105 -6.91 -6.68 17.96
C ARG A 105 -7.93 -5.95 17.09
N GLN A 106 -8.83 -6.70 16.45
CA GLN A 106 -9.95 -6.13 15.67
C GLN A 106 -10.81 -5.18 16.52
N ILE A 107 -11.02 -5.48 17.80
CA ILE A 107 -11.87 -4.65 18.66
C ILE A 107 -11.16 -3.41 19.23
N GLU A 108 -9.85 -3.25 18.99
CA GLU A 108 -9.02 -2.21 19.59
C GLU A 108 -8.90 -0.98 18.68
N HIS A 109 -10.04 -0.45 18.23
CA HIS A 109 -10.08 0.68 17.30
C HIS A 109 -9.30 1.91 17.79
N SER A 110 -9.41 2.26 19.07
CA SER A 110 -8.71 3.41 19.66
C SER A 110 -7.19 3.24 19.66
N LEU A 111 -6.70 2.00 19.83
CA LEU A 111 -5.27 1.70 19.75
C LEU A 111 -4.79 1.84 18.31
N GLN A 112 -5.55 1.30 17.35
CA GLN A 112 -5.23 1.45 15.93
C GLN A 112 -5.25 2.92 15.48
N SER A 113 -6.18 3.74 15.99
CA SER A 113 -6.17 5.20 15.75
C SER A 113 -4.92 5.86 16.32
N THR A 114 -4.43 5.40 17.46
CA THR A 114 -3.18 5.91 18.05
C THR A 114 -1.99 5.59 17.15
N TYR A 115 -1.94 4.38 16.60
CA TYR A 115 -0.90 3.99 15.64
C TYR A 115 -0.99 4.79 14.34
N ALA A 116 -2.19 5.04 13.81
CA ALA A 116 -2.38 5.89 12.64
C ALA A 116 -1.84 7.31 12.89
N SER A 117 -2.18 7.92 14.04
CA SER A 117 -1.65 9.24 14.42
C SER A 117 -0.13 9.22 14.61
N GLN A 118 0.45 8.13 15.11
CA GLN A 118 1.90 8.03 15.23
C GLN A 118 2.57 8.00 13.85
N VAL A 119 2.07 7.17 12.94
CA VAL A 119 2.61 7.09 11.57
C VAL A 119 2.42 8.39 10.79
N GLU A 120 1.30 9.10 11.00
CA GLU A 120 1.08 10.43 10.41
C GLU A 120 2.07 11.48 10.94
N GLN A 121 2.37 11.48 12.24
CA GLN A 121 3.39 12.36 12.82
C GLN A 121 4.80 12.03 12.32
N ASP A 122 5.07 10.75 12.03
CA ASP A 122 6.33 10.24 11.52
C ASP A 122 6.30 10.05 9.99
N ALA A 123 5.46 10.80 9.25
CA ALA A 123 5.25 10.59 7.81
C ALA A 123 6.54 10.70 6.98
N ASP A 124 7.50 11.52 7.39
CA ASP A 124 8.81 11.65 6.73
C ASP A 124 9.69 10.38 6.85
N LEU A 125 9.34 9.45 7.74
CA LEU A 125 10.08 8.20 7.94
C LEU A 125 9.66 7.08 6.97
N TYR A 126 8.40 7.07 6.53
CA TYR A 126 7.82 5.94 5.81
C TYR A 126 7.58 6.26 4.34
N ASP A 127 8.08 5.40 3.44
CA ASP A 127 7.79 5.47 2.01
C ASP A 127 6.39 4.91 1.68
N TYR A 128 5.95 3.92 2.45
CA TYR A 128 4.66 3.26 2.27
C TYR A 128 3.97 2.99 3.60
N VAL A 129 2.65 3.18 3.62
CA VAL A 129 1.79 2.75 4.73
C VAL A 129 0.82 1.69 4.22
N ILE A 130 0.85 0.51 4.84
CA ILE A 130 -0.12 -0.56 4.61
C ILE A 130 -1.07 -0.56 5.79
N PHE A 131 -2.33 -0.19 5.53
CA PHE A 131 -3.35 -0.04 6.56
C PHE A 131 -4.44 -1.10 6.41
N GLY A 132 -4.46 -2.05 7.34
CA GLY A 132 -5.56 -2.97 7.55
C GLY A 132 -6.53 -2.40 8.57
N PRO A 133 -7.64 -1.75 8.18
CA PRO A 133 -8.56 -1.16 9.14
C PRO A 133 -9.23 -2.25 9.99
N SER A 134 -9.27 -2.01 11.30
CA SER A 134 -10.05 -2.80 12.27
C SER A 134 -11.55 -2.72 11.98
N GLU A 135 -12.02 -1.59 11.45
CA GLU A 135 -13.36 -1.43 10.89
C GLU A 135 -13.34 -0.22 9.95
N LEU A 136 -13.96 -0.35 8.77
CA LEU A 136 -13.86 0.65 7.71
C LEU A 136 -14.45 2.00 8.13
N ALA A 137 -15.67 2.02 8.65
CA ALA A 137 -16.35 3.28 9.02
C ALA A 137 -15.64 4.01 10.17
N THR A 138 -15.05 3.25 11.11
CA THR A 138 -14.34 3.78 12.27
C THR A 138 -12.95 4.31 11.92
N GLN A 139 -12.31 3.73 10.90
CA GLN A 139 -10.93 4.06 10.52
C GLN A 139 -10.82 4.94 9.27
N ALA A 140 -11.92 5.26 8.59
CA ALA A 140 -11.92 6.06 7.37
C ALA A 140 -11.16 7.39 7.52
N ASP A 141 -11.40 8.13 8.60
CA ASP A 141 -10.71 9.40 8.88
C ASP A 141 -9.21 9.24 9.11
N ASN A 142 -8.77 8.08 9.61
CA ASN A 142 -7.35 7.80 9.80
C ASN A 142 -6.71 7.45 8.45
N MET A 143 -7.38 6.65 7.63
CA MET A 143 -6.92 6.32 6.28
C MET A 143 -6.78 7.56 5.39
N SER A 144 -7.65 8.56 5.54
CA SER A 144 -7.57 9.79 4.72
C SER A 144 -6.42 10.72 5.09
N LYS A 145 -5.78 10.52 6.25
CA LYS A 145 -4.68 11.37 6.75
C LYS A 145 -3.30 10.81 6.42
N LEU A 146 -3.23 9.49 6.16
CA LEU A 146 -2.03 8.76 5.77
C LEU A 146 -1.84 8.84 4.26
#